data_AF-A0A3B8RH74-F1
#
_entry.id   AF-A0A3B8RH74-F1
#
_cell.length_a   1.000
_cell.length_b   1.000
_cell.length_c   1.000
_cell.angle_alpha   90.00
_cell.angle_beta   90.00
_cell.angle_gamma   90.00
#
_symmetry.space_group_name_H-M   'P 1'
#
loop_
_entity.id
_entity.type
_entity.pdbx_description
1 polymer ?
#
loop_
_entity_poly.entity_id
_entity_poly.type
_entity_poly.pdbx_seq_one_letter_code
_entity_poly.pdbx_strand_id
1 'polypeptide(L)' 'PGVQNAQLNHQPAAIVTSQGAAESASSEPKQTGHVVKSPMVGTFYRASQPGADPFVQIGSKVAEQDVLCLIEAMKLLN' A
#
# COMPACT_ATOMS: atom_id res chain seq x y z
N PRO A 1 -44.16 14.95 26.82
CA PRO A 1 -45.07 14.83 25.66
C PRO A 1 -44.82 15.94 24.63
N GLY A 2 -44.43 15.56 23.41
CA GLY A 2 -44.41 16.39 22.21
C GLY A 2 -43.09 17.12 21.94
N VAL A 3 -42.16 16.63 21.11
CA VAL A 3 -42.10 16.50 19.63
C VAL A 3 -41.73 17.78 18.86
N GLN A 4 -40.63 17.65 18.10
CA GLN A 4 -40.21 18.37 16.87
C GLN A 4 -39.89 19.88 16.98
N ASN A 5 -38.84 20.45 16.37
CA ASN A 5 -38.22 20.14 15.08
C ASN A 5 -36.83 20.79 14.89
N ALA A 6 -35.93 20.05 14.24
CA ALA A 6 -35.02 20.43 13.15
C ALA A 6 -34.23 21.76 13.18
N GLN A 7 -32.90 21.65 13.26
CA GLN A 7 -32.07 22.15 12.16
C GLN A 7 -30.78 21.33 12.03
N LEU A 8 -30.69 20.58 10.93
CA LEU A 8 -29.48 20.02 10.37
C LEU A 8 -28.53 21.18 10.02
N ASN A 9 -27.39 21.30 10.69
CA ASN A 9 -26.34 22.21 10.25
C ASN A 9 -25.34 21.44 9.38
N HIS A 10 -25.63 21.40 8.08
CA HIS A 10 -24.64 21.12 7.05
C HIS A 10 -23.77 22.36 6.86
N GLN A 11 -22.54 22.32 7.35
CA GLN A 11 -21.51 23.27 6.92
C GLN A 11 -20.58 22.54 5.95
N PRO A 12 -20.42 23.01 4.70
CA PRO A 12 -19.47 22.43 3.77
C PRO A 12 -18.05 22.97 4.02
N ALA A 13 -17.10 22.09 3.71
CA ALA A 13 -15.74 22.37 3.24
C ALA A 13 -14.72 23.01 4.21
N ALA A 14 -13.99 22.15 4.92
CA ALA A 14 -12.55 22.34 5.06
C ALA A 14 -11.85 21.40 4.07
N ILE A 15 -11.70 21.82 2.81
CA ILE A 15 -10.68 21.23 1.95
C ILE A 15 -9.33 21.80 2.41
N VAL A 16 -8.72 21.12 3.37
CA VAL A 16 -7.31 21.35 3.67
C VAL A 16 -6.54 20.75 2.49
N THR A 17 -6.05 21.62 1.62
CA THR A 17 -5.07 21.29 0.60
C THR A 17 -3.90 20.58 1.28
N SER A 18 -3.73 19.28 1.02
CA SER A 18 -2.56 18.51 1.45
C SER A 18 -1.36 18.97 0.62
N GLN A 19 -0.78 20.07 1.10
CA GLN A 19 0.54 20.59 0.78
C GLN A 19 1.58 19.46 0.91
N GLY A 20 2.53 19.44 -0.02
CA GLY A 20 3.46 18.36 -0.30
C GLY A 20 3.92 17.55 0.90
N ALA A 21 3.77 16.23 0.78
CA ALA A 21 4.48 15.29 1.63
C ALA A 21 5.97 15.42 1.33
N ALA A 22 6.62 16.18 2.21
CA ALA A 22 8.06 16.20 2.38
C ALA A 22 8.59 14.75 2.38
N GLU A 23 9.62 14.55 1.57
CA GLU A 23 10.50 13.41 1.62
C GLU A 23 11.07 13.30 3.04
N SER A 24 10.37 12.53 3.88
CA SER A 24 10.89 12.11 5.17
C SER A 24 12.00 11.13 4.86
N ALA A 25 13.22 11.65 4.77
CA ALA A 25 14.44 10.86 4.84
C ALA A 25 14.51 10.24 6.24
N SER A 26 13.72 9.18 6.45
CA SER A 26 13.96 8.23 7.51
C SER A 26 15.32 7.59 7.22
N SER A 27 16.26 7.73 8.14
CA SER A 27 17.52 7.00 8.09
C SER A 27 17.23 5.51 8.25
N GLU A 28 16.77 4.87 7.17
CA GLU A 28 16.53 3.44 7.13
C GLU A 28 17.86 2.71 7.35
N PRO A 29 17.86 1.64 8.18
CA PRO A 29 19.04 0.81 8.35
C PRO A 29 19.51 0.34 6.97
N LYS A 30 20.83 0.40 6.74
CA LYS A 30 21.45 -0.02 5.48
C LYS A 30 21.01 -1.47 5.20
N GLN A 31 20.14 -1.64 4.21
CA GLN A 31 19.68 -2.96 3.78
C GLN A 31 20.90 -3.78 3.37
N THR A 32 21.11 -4.91 4.04
CA THR A 32 22.20 -5.84 3.74
C THR A 32 21.70 -6.92 2.80
N GLY A 33 22.53 -7.34 1.84
CA GLY A 33 22.20 -8.38 0.87
C GLY A 33 21.61 -7.86 -0.45
N HIS A 34 21.02 -8.78 -1.22
CA HIS A 34 20.44 -8.48 -2.54
C HIS A 34 19.00 -8.00 -2.40
N VAL A 35 18.71 -6.78 -2.82
CA VAL A 35 17.36 -6.18 -2.78
C VAL A 35 16.68 -6.38 -4.13
N VAL A 36 15.59 -7.15 -4.15
CA VAL A 36 14.74 -7.31 -5.34
C VAL A 36 13.72 -6.16 -5.37
N LYS A 37 13.91 -5.21 -6.28
CA LYS A 37 12.99 -4.09 -6.48
C LYS A 37 11.91 -4.46 -7.49
N SER A 38 10.70 -3.94 -7.28
CA SER A 38 9.63 -4.07 -8.27
C SER A 38 9.98 -3.27 -9.54
N PRO A 39 9.80 -3.83 -10.75
CA PRO A 39 10.01 -3.10 -12.00
C PRO A 39 8.88 -2.12 -12.34
N MET A 40 7.77 -2.16 -11.60
CA MET A 40 6.57 -1.35 -11.84
C MET A 40 5.93 -0.87 -10.54
N VAL A 41 5.12 0.18 -10.64
CA VAL A 41 4.29 0.66 -9.51
C VAL A 41 3.01 -0.18 -9.44
N GLY A 42 2.65 -0.60 -8.23
CA GLY A 42 1.44 -1.39 -8.00
C GLY A 42 1.27 -1.75 -6.53
N THR A 43 0.27 -2.59 -6.25
CA THR A 43 -0.01 -3.13 -4.92
C THR A 43 0.74 -4.45 -4.74
N PHE A 44 1.52 -4.57 -3.67
CA PHE A 44 2.26 -5.78 -3.33
C PHE A 44 1.39 -6.79 -2.57
N TYR A 45 1.43 -8.04 -3.00
CA TYR A 45 0.83 -9.17 -2.30
C TYR A 45 1.84 -10.30 -2.10
N ARG A 46 1.78 -10.91 -0.90
CA ARG A 46 2.65 -12.03 -0.52
C ARG A 46 2.15 -13.39 -0.98
N ALA A 47 0.88 -13.49 -1.38
CA ALA A 47 0.21 -14.72 -1.78
C ALA A 47 -0.60 -14.47 -3.06
N SER A 48 -1.03 -15.55 -3.72
CA SER A 48 -1.78 -15.49 -4.98
C SER A 48 -3.21 -14.99 -4.82
N GLN A 49 -3.82 -15.16 -3.64
CA GLN A 49 -5.20 -14.77 -3.33
C GLN A 49 -5.40 -14.67 -1.80
N PRO A 50 -6.50 -14.05 -1.32
CA PRO A 50 -6.82 -14.00 0.10
C PRO A 50 -6.91 -15.40 0.72
N GLY A 51 -6.25 -15.60 1.87
CA GLY A 51 -6.25 -16.85 2.60
C GLY A 51 -5.32 -17.95 2.06
N ALA A 52 -4.66 -17.73 0.91
CA ALA A 52 -3.62 -18.65 0.43
C ALA A 52 -2.28 -18.44 1.16
N ASP A 53 -1.43 -19.47 1.14
CA ASP A 53 -0.08 -19.38 1.68
C ASP A 53 0.78 -18.35 0.93
N PRO A 54 1.74 -17.69 1.62
CA PRO A 54 2.70 -16.83 0.96
C PRO A 54 3.55 -17.60 -0.06
N PHE A 55 3.94 -16.95 -1.16
CA PHE A 55 4.87 -17.53 -2.13
C PHE A 55 6.21 -17.91 -1.49
N VAL A 56 6.68 -17.09 -0.54
CA VAL A 56 7.90 -17.34 0.24
C VAL A 56 7.75 -16.93 1.71
N GLN A 57 8.45 -17.66 2.59
CA GLN A 57 8.56 -17.36 4.02
C GLN A 57 10.00 -16.99 4.40
N ILE A 58 10.17 -16.32 5.53
CA ILE A 58 11.52 -15.99 6.04
C ILE A 58 12.28 -17.29 6.30
N GLY A 59 13.53 -17.35 5.82
CA GLY A 59 14.36 -18.56 5.89
C GLY A 59 14.18 -19.51 4.71
N SER A 60 13.23 -19.27 3.81
CA SER A 60 13.10 -20.02 2.57
C SER A 60 14.34 -19.81 1.70
N LYS A 61 14.85 -20.89 1.10
CA LYS A 61 15.83 -20.80 0.01
C LYS A 61 15.05 -20.47 -1.27
N VAL A 62 15.56 -19.50 -2.04
CA VAL A 62 14.97 -19.06 -3.31
C VAL A 62 16.02 -19.17 -4.42
N ALA A 63 15.59 -19.57 -5.60
CA ALA A 63 16.39 -19.69 -6.81
C ALA A 63 15.93 -18.69 -7.88
N GLU A 64 16.69 -18.59 -8.96
CA GLU A 64 16.23 -17.88 -10.14
C GLU A 64 14.93 -18.50 -10.66
N GLN A 65 14.01 -17.67 -11.16
CA GLN A 65 12.67 -18.02 -11.63
C GLN A 65 11.61 -18.27 -10.54
N ASP A 66 11.98 -18.32 -9.26
CA ASP A 66 10.99 -18.42 -8.18
C ASP A 66 10.11 -17.17 -8.10
N VAL A 67 8.82 -17.38 -7.90
CA VAL A 67 7.86 -16.29 -7.67
C VAL A 67 7.99 -15.83 -6.23
N LEU A 68 8.39 -14.56 -6.02
CA LEU A 68 8.56 -14.01 -4.68
C LEU A 68 7.30 -13.29 -4.16
N CYS A 69 6.57 -12.66 -5.07
CA CYS A 69 5.39 -11.86 -4.77
C CYS A 69 4.55 -11.64 -6.02
N LEU A 70 3.33 -11.16 -5.81
CA LEU A 70 2.45 -10.66 -6.84
C LEU A 70 2.40 -9.14 -6.74
N ILE A 71 2.54 -8.43 -7.86
CA ILE A 71 2.35 -6.99 -7.95
C ILE A 71 1.12 -6.73 -8.84
N GLU A 72 0.07 -6.16 -8.26
CA GLU A 72 -1.08 -5.70 -9.02
C GLU A 72 -0.82 -4.27 -9.50
N ALA A 73 -0.51 -4.12 -10.78
CA ALA A 73 -0.44 -2.80 -11.39
C ALA A 73 -1.85 -2.24 -11.56
N MET A 74 -2.16 -1.12 -10.89
CA MET A 74 -3.34 -0.32 -11.24
C MET A 74 -3.11 0.34 -12.61
N LYS A 75 -4.18 0.51 -13.41
CA LYS A 75 -4.17 0.92 -14.83
C LYS A 75 -2.89 1.67 -15.24
N LEU A 76 -1.97 0.92 -15.85
CA LEU A 76 -0.73 1.46 -16.40
C LEU A 76 -1.08 2.22 -17.68
N LEU A 77 -1.02 3.55 -17.61
CA LEU A 77 -1.11 4.44 -18.77
C LEU A 77 0.33 4.76 -19.18
N ASN A 78 0.70 4.33 -20.38
CA ASN A 78 2.02 4.55 -20.98
C ASN A 78 2.11 5.94 -21.63
#